data_AF-A0A519MII9-F1
#
_entry.id   AF-A0A519MII9-F1
#
_cell.length_a   1.000
_cell.length_b   1.000
_cell.length_c   1.000
_cell.angle_alpha   90.00
_cell.angle_beta   90.00
_cell.angle_gamma   90.00
#
_symmetry.space_group_name_H-M   'P 1'
#
loop_
_entity.id
_entity.type
_entity.pdbx_description
1 polymer ?
#
loop_
_entity_poly.entity_id
_entity_poly.type
_entity_poly.pdbx_seq_one_letter_code
_entity_poly.pdbx_strand_id
1 'polypeptide(L)'
;MTAPTPAPGPQAAPHWAQLGENTFVAGMWLMVQVHRFLGRWPFLLCLYPIIAYYWLASPVARRSSLQYLQRMQAAHGLWPRMPGWRQSQRHFRMFAQVILDKLLALSGRYRFDRVAFTGREQFSALLKQQGRGAVVVTAHMGCIELCRAIAERHSGLRLSILVHTAHAERFNRVLQRLAPDSGVQLLQVTEFNAATAMMLGERVARGELIAIAGDR
;
A
#
# COMPACT_ATOMS: atom_id res chain seq x y z
N MET A 1 -7.88 27.86 -54.99
CA MET A 1 -8.60 26.72 -54.38
C MET A 1 -7.74 26.21 -53.23
N THR A 2 -8.00 26.70 -52.01
CA THR A 2 -7.28 26.34 -50.79
C THR A 2 -8.04 25.24 -50.05
N ALA A 3 -7.35 24.15 -49.71
CA ALA A 3 -7.93 23.00 -49.03
C ALA A 3 -8.38 23.37 -47.59
N PRO A 4 -9.47 22.77 -47.07
CA PRO A 4 -9.96 23.04 -45.73
C PRO A 4 -9.07 22.36 -44.67
N THR A 5 -8.74 23.12 -43.62
CA THR A 5 -8.02 22.66 -42.42
C THR A 5 -8.85 21.62 -41.67
N PRO A 6 -8.29 20.46 -41.25
CA PRO A 6 -9.03 19.45 -40.50
C PRO A 6 -9.38 19.96 -39.09
N ALA A 7 -10.60 19.68 -38.65
CA ALA A 7 -11.09 20.01 -37.33
C ALA A 7 -10.31 19.27 -36.22
N PRO A 8 -10.08 19.89 -35.05
CA PRO A 8 -9.38 19.25 -33.94
C PRO A 8 -10.19 18.05 -33.43
N GLY A 9 -9.55 16.89 -33.35
CA GLY A 9 -10.12 15.65 -32.81
C GLY A 9 -10.48 15.75 -31.32
N PRO A 10 -11.32 14.83 -30.81
CA PRO A 10 -11.83 14.87 -29.44
C PRO A 10 -10.68 14.84 -28.43
N GLN A 11 -10.66 15.82 -27.54
CA GLN A 11 -9.68 15.94 -26.46
C GLN A 11 -9.74 14.69 -25.58
N ALA A 12 -8.61 13.97 -25.50
CA ALA A 12 -8.46 12.82 -24.63
C ALA A 12 -8.78 13.23 -23.18
N ALA A 13 -9.67 12.47 -22.53
CA ALA A 13 -9.97 12.67 -21.12
C ALA A 13 -8.66 12.67 -20.30
N PRO A 14 -8.47 13.63 -19.38
CA PRO A 14 -7.22 13.75 -18.65
C PRO A 14 -6.89 12.44 -17.92
N HIS A 15 -5.67 11.94 -18.15
CA HIS A 15 -5.14 10.75 -17.49
C HIS A 15 -5.19 10.98 -15.97
N TRP A 16 -5.77 10.06 -15.21
CA TRP A 16 -6.01 10.18 -13.76
C TRP A 16 -4.79 10.65 -12.94
N ALA A 17 -3.56 10.37 -13.41
CA ALA A 17 -2.31 10.84 -12.81
C ALA A 17 -2.01 12.35 -12.97
N GLN A 18 -2.80 13.09 -13.76
CA GLN A 18 -2.66 14.54 -13.97
C GLN A 18 -3.61 15.37 -13.09
N LEU A 19 -4.43 14.73 -12.24
CA LEU A 19 -5.28 15.45 -11.28
C LEU A 19 -4.43 15.96 -10.10
N GLY A 20 -4.07 17.25 -10.17
CA GLY A 20 -3.29 17.99 -9.18
C GLY A 20 -3.90 18.03 -7.77
N GLU A 21 -3.32 17.24 -6.88
CA GLU A 21 -2.47 17.68 -5.75
C GLU A 21 -2.99 18.44 -4.51
N ASN A 22 -4.21 18.97 -4.43
CA ASN A 22 -4.67 19.56 -3.15
C ASN A 22 -5.59 18.63 -2.33
N THR A 23 -6.12 17.57 -2.94
CA THR A 23 -7.16 16.74 -2.31
C THR A 23 -6.62 15.59 -1.47
N PHE A 24 -5.38 15.15 -1.70
CA PHE A 24 -4.87 13.93 -1.06
C PHE A 24 -4.42 14.15 0.40
N VAL A 25 -3.77 15.28 0.72
CA VAL A 25 -3.28 15.54 2.09
C VAL A 25 -4.42 15.90 3.04
N ALA A 26 -5.29 16.84 2.63
CA ALA A 26 -6.45 17.22 3.41
C ALA A 26 -7.43 16.05 3.57
N GLY A 27 -7.63 15.25 2.52
CA GLY A 27 -8.44 14.04 2.57
C GLY A 27 -7.87 12.98 3.52
N MET A 28 -6.57 12.70 3.45
CA MET A 28 -5.91 11.78 4.40
C MET A 28 -5.98 12.30 5.84
N TRP A 29 -5.74 13.60 6.06
CA TRP A 29 -5.83 14.20 7.38
C TRP A 29 -7.27 14.13 7.91
N LEU A 30 -8.27 14.45 7.09
CA LEU A 30 -9.68 14.30 7.43
C LEU A 30 -10.03 12.85 7.78
N MET A 31 -9.62 11.88 6.97
CA MET A 31 -9.85 10.45 7.25
C MET A 31 -9.21 10.03 8.59
N VAL A 32 -8.00 10.50 8.85
CA VAL A 32 -7.30 10.28 10.12
C VAL A 32 -8.04 10.94 11.29
N GLN A 33 -8.56 12.16 11.14
CA GLN A 33 -9.32 12.86 12.18
C GLN A 33 -10.67 12.20 12.43
N VAL A 34 -11.42 11.87 11.38
CA VAL A 34 -12.69 11.15 11.48
C VAL A 34 -12.46 9.83 12.20
N HIS A 35 -11.43 9.07 11.82
CA HIS A 35 -11.06 7.86 12.55
C HIS A 35 -10.66 8.14 14.01
N ARG A 36 -9.98 9.26 14.29
CA ARG A 36 -9.59 9.63 15.67
C ARG A 36 -10.80 9.91 16.55
N PHE A 37 -11.80 10.63 16.05
CA PHE A 37 -12.96 11.05 16.83
C PHE A 37 -14.04 9.97 16.91
N LEU A 38 -14.27 9.21 15.83
CA LEU A 38 -15.34 8.23 15.77
C LEU A 38 -14.84 6.78 15.98
N GLY A 39 -13.54 6.53 15.81
CA GLY A 39 -12.96 5.18 15.85
C GLY A 39 -13.13 4.40 14.55
N ARG A 40 -12.66 3.15 14.56
CA ARG A 40 -12.63 2.27 13.38
C ARG A 40 -14.03 1.95 12.85
N TRP A 41 -14.95 1.59 13.74
CA TRP A 41 -16.25 1.04 13.37
C TRP A 41 -17.14 2.04 12.63
N PRO A 42 -17.35 3.29 13.12
CA PRO A 42 -18.16 4.25 12.39
C PRO A 42 -17.51 4.69 11.07
N PHE A 43 -16.18 4.81 11.03
CA PHE A 43 -15.46 5.08 9.79
C PHE A 43 -15.73 4.00 8.72
N LEU A 44 -15.64 2.72 9.10
CA LEU A 44 -15.97 1.61 8.20
C LEU A 44 -17.45 1.59 7.81
N LEU A 45 -18.35 1.99 8.71
CA LEU A 45 -19.77 2.08 8.41
C LEU A 45 -20.06 3.12 7.32
N CYS A 46 -19.37 4.27 7.34
CA CYS A 46 -19.45 5.27 6.27
C CYS A 46 -18.80 4.81 4.96
N LEU A 47 -17.70 4.05 5.07
CA LEU A 47 -16.91 3.61 3.92
C LEU A 47 -17.57 2.45 3.15
N TYR A 48 -18.25 1.54 3.84
CA TYR A 48 -18.85 0.35 3.23
C TYR A 48 -19.92 0.65 2.16
N PRO A 49 -20.83 1.63 2.33
CA PRO A 49 -21.73 2.07 1.27
C PRO A 49 -21.00 2.56 0.02
N ILE A 50 -19.92 3.32 0.19
CA ILE A 50 -19.10 3.85 -0.93
C ILE A 50 -18.48 2.69 -1.71
N ILE A 51 -17.90 1.71 -1.01
CA ILE A 51 -17.32 0.51 -1.65
C ILE A 51 -18.39 -0.34 -2.32
N ALA A 52 -19.55 -0.50 -1.68
CA ALA A 52 -20.67 -1.26 -2.24
C ALA A 52 -21.17 -0.61 -3.54
N TYR A 53 -21.31 0.72 -3.55
CA TYR A 53 -21.64 1.48 -4.74
C TYR A 53 -20.57 1.30 -5.84
N TYR A 54 -19.29 1.47 -5.51
CA TYR A 54 -18.20 1.27 -6.48
C TYR A 54 -18.20 -0.15 -7.07
N TRP A 55 -18.38 -1.16 -6.21
CA TRP A 55 -18.51 -2.55 -6.63
C TRP A 55 -19.73 -2.75 -7.55
N LEU A 56 -20.87 -2.11 -7.28
CA LEU A 56 -22.05 -2.13 -8.16
C LEU A 56 -21.84 -1.38 -9.48
N ALA A 57 -21.10 -0.27 -9.46
CA ALA A 57 -20.87 0.58 -10.61
C ALA A 57 -19.76 0.08 -11.55
N SER A 58 -18.83 -0.76 -11.08
CA SER A 58 -17.67 -1.21 -11.87
C SER A 58 -17.69 -2.71 -12.20
N PRO A 59 -18.32 -3.13 -13.31
CA PRO A 59 -18.34 -4.53 -13.75
C PRO A 59 -16.94 -5.13 -13.95
N VAL A 60 -16.01 -4.32 -14.47
CA VAL A 60 -14.62 -4.74 -14.71
C VAL A 60 -13.95 -5.12 -13.39
N ALA A 61 -14.03 -4.25 -12.37
CA ALA A 61 -13.43 -4.51 -11.07
C ALA A 61 -14.03 -5.74 -10.39
N ARG A 62 -15.35 -5.96 -10.50
CA ARG A 62 -16.00 -7.18 -10.02
C ARG A 62 -15.48 -8.44 -10.69
N ARG A 63 -15.42 -8.43 -12.03
CA ARG A 63 -14.98 -9.58 -12.82
C ARG A 63 -13.53 -9.94 -12.51
N SER A 64 -12.64 -8.96 -12.45
CA SER A 64 -11.23 -9.19 -12.10
C SER A 64 -11.07 -9.75 -10.68
N SER A 65 -11.83 -9.22 -9.72
CA SER A 65 -11.85 -9.75 -8.34
C SER A 65 -12.33 -11.21 -8.30
N LEU A 66 -13.42 -11.54 -9.00
CA LEU A 66 -13.92 -12.91 -9.08
C LEU A 66 -12.92 -13.85 -9.76
N GLN A 67 -12.32 -13.42 -10.87
CA GLN A 67 -11.34 -14.22 -11.60
C GLN A 67 -10.13 -14.54 -10.72
N TYR A 68 -9.61 -13.56 -9.97
CA TYR A 68 -8.54 -13.79 -9.01
C TYR A 68 -8.94 -14.82 -7.94
N LEU A 69 -10.12 -14.65 -7.33
CA LEU A 69 -10.61 -15.57 -6.29
C LEU A 69 -10.83 -17.00 -6.85
N GLN A 70 -11.32 -17.13 -8.07
CA GLN A 70 -11.50 -18.43 -8.73
C GLN A 70 -10.16 -19.11 -9.02
N ARG A 71 -9.13 -18.36 -9.45
CA ARG A 71 -7.77 -18.90 -9.60
C ARG A 71 -7.21 -19.38 -8.26
N MET A 72 -7.43 -18.63 -7.19
CA MET A 72 -7.02 -19.03 -5.84
C MET A 72 -7.77 -20.27 -5.34
N GLN A 73 -9.07 -20.39 -5.65
CA GLN A 73 -9.82 -21.60 -5.38
C GLN A 73 -9.26 -22.79 -6.14
N ALA A 74 -8.97 -22.63 -7.44
CA ALA A 74 -8.44 -23.71 -8.27
C ALA A 74 -7.05 -24.17 -7.80
N ALA A 75 -6.20 -23.24 -7.36
CA ALA A 75 -4.84 -23.54 -6.91
C ALA A 75 -4.77 -24.11 -5.48
N HIS A 76 -5.66 -23.70 -4.58
CA HIS A 76 -5.50 -23.96 -3.14
C HIS A 76 -6.75 -24.49 -2.41
N GLY A 77 -7.91 -24.59 -3.07
CA GLY A 77 -9.13 -25.16 -2.47
C GLY A 77 -9.65 -24.40 -1.25
N LEU A 78 -9.55 -23.06 -1.24
CA LEU A 78 -9.75 -22.23 -0.05
C LEU A 78 -11.18 -22.15 0.49
N TRP A 79 -12.19 -22.40 -0.35
CA TRP A 79 -13.60 -22.28 -0.01
C TRP A 79 -14.37 -23.59 -0.25
N PRO A 80 -15.44 -23.87 0.53
CA PRO A 80 -16.29 -25.04 0.32
C PRO A 80 -17.03 -25.04 -1.02
N ARG A 81 -17.22 -23.86 -1.63
CA ARG A 81 -17.89 -23.66 -2.92
C ARG A 81 -17.13 -22.63 -3.73
N MET A 82 -17.32 -22.67 -5.05
CA MET A 82 -16.67 -21.74 -5.96
C MET A 82 -17.04 -20.28 -5.60
N PRO A 83 -16.06 -19.36 -5.53
CA PRO A 83 -16.30 -18.01 -5.06
C PRO A 83 -17.21 -17.25 -6.02
N GLY A 84 -18.23 -16.60 -5.45
CA GLY A 84 -19.21 -15.79 -6.16
C GLY A 84 -19.19 -14.34 -5.69
N TRP A 85 -20.27 -13.62 -6.00
CA TRP A 85 -20.38 -12.17 -5.74
C TRP A 85 -20.17 -11.79 -4.27
N ARG A 86 -20.55 -12.66 -3.32
CA ARG A 86 -20.34 -12.45 -1.87
C ARG A 86 -18.85 -12.40 -1.52
N GLN A 87 -18.05 -13.31 -2.06
CA GLN A 87 -16.60 -13.34 -1.86
C GLN A 87 -15.94 -12.14 -2.53
N SER A 88 -16.39 -11.76 -3.73
CA SER A 88 -15.92 -10.54 -4.37
C SER A 88 -16.20 -9.30 -3.50
N GLN A 89 -17.43 -9.12 -3.01
CA GLN A 89 -17.76 -7.98 -2.14
C GLN A 89 -16.94 -7.97 -0.85
N ARG A 90 -16.71 -9.15 -0.24
CA ARG A 90 -15.81 -9.28 0.92
C ARG A 90 -14.38 -8.90 0.56
N HIS A 91 -13.88 -9.29 -0.60
CA HIS A 91 -12.55 -8.92 -1.10
C HIS A 91 -12.40 -7.39 -1.21
N PHE A 92 -13.40 -6.68 -1.74
CA PHE A 92 -13.40 -5.21 -1.78
C PHE A 92 -13.44 -4.56 -0.39
N ARG A 93 -14.24 -5.10 0.53
CA ARG A 93 -14.27 -4.63 1.92
C ARG A 93 -12.94 -4.84 2.64
N MET A 94 -12.26 -5.96 2.37
CA MET A 94 -10.93 -6.22 2.91
C MET A 94 -9.90 -5.27 2.31
N PHE A 95 -9.94 -5.02 1.00
CA PHE A 95 -9.06 -4.07 0.32
C PHE A 95 -9.14 -2.68 0.95
N ALA A 96 -10.36 -2.18 1.19
CA ALA A 96 -10.53 -0.87 1.79
C ALA A 96 -10.10 -0.80 3.27
N GLN A 97 -10.30 -1.88 4.03
CA GLN A 97 -9.76 -1.99 5.39
C GLN A 97 -8.23 -1.95 5.37
N VAL A 98 -7.60 -2.67 4.43
CA VAL A 98 -6.15 -2.64 4.25
C VAL A 98 -5.67 -1.24 3.89
N ILE A 99 -6.36 -0.50 3.03
CA ILE A 99 -6.02 0.91 2.74
C ILE A 99 -6.09 1.76 4.01
N LEU A 100 -7.13 1.60 4.83
CA LEU A 100 -7.24 2.30 6.11
C LEU A 100 -6.07 1.92 7.04
N ASP A 101 -5.74 0.64 7.12
CA ASP A 101 -4.63 0.15 7.95
C ASP A 101 -3.29 0.74 7.49
N LYS A 102 -3.05 0.82 6.18
CA LYS A 102 -1.90 1.52 5.60
C LYS A 102 -1.86 2.98 5.99
N LEU A 103 -2.97 3.69 5.85
CA LEU A 103 -3.06 5.11 6.22
C LEU A 103 -2.75 5.33 7.71
N LEU A 104 -3.29 4.48 8.58
CA LEU A 104 -3.05 4.54 10.02
C LEU A 104 -1.60 4.19 10.38
N ALA A 105 -1.01 3.18 9.74
CA ALA A 105 0.38 2.79 9.93
C ALA A 105 1.34 3.91 9.51
N LEU A 106 1.10 4.47 8.33
CA LEU A 106 1.86 5.58 7.75
C LEU A 106 1.74 6.87 8.56
N SER A 107 0.56 7.14 9.14
CA SER A 107 0.35 8.31 10.01
C SER A 107 0.79 8.10 11.46
N GLY A 108 1.40 6.95 11.80
CA GLY A 108 1.85 6.64 13.15
C GLY A 108 0.72 6.48 14.18
N ARG A 109 -0.51 6.26 13.71
CA ARG A 109 -1.72 6.12 14.55
C ARG A 109 -2.24 4.68 14.61
N TYR A 110 -1.51 3.76 14.00
CA TYR A 110 -1.81 2.35 14.12
C TYR A 110 -1.48 1.85 15.53
N ARG A 111 -2.33 0.95 16.03
CA ARG A 111 -2.14 0.32 17.33
C ARG A 111 -1.16 -0.83 17.23
N PHE A 112 0.13 -0.50 17.14
CA PHE A 112 1.21 -1.48 17.03
C PHE A 112 1.30 -2.43 18.24
N ASP A 113 0.78 -2.03 19.41
CA ASP A 113 0.58 -2.87 20.59
C ASP A 113 -0.31 -4.08 20.35
N ARG A 114 -1.20 -4.02 19.34
CA ARG A 114 -2.14 -5.08 19.01
C ARG A 114 -1.68 -5.97 17.85
N VAL A 115 -0.49 -5.74 17.31
CA VAL A 115 0.02 -6.55 16.20
C VAL A 115 0.78 -7.74 16.77
N ALA A 116 0.22 -8.94 16.55
CA ALA A 116 0.92 -10.19 16.83
C ALA A 116 1.92 -10.47 15.70
N PHE A 117 3.18 -10.70 16.06
CA PHE A 117 4.22 -11.09 15.11
C PHE A 117 4.61 -12.54 15.34
N THR A 118 4.55 -13.33 14.28
CA THR A 118 5.09 -14.69 14.28
C THR A 118 6.53 -14.63 13.75
N GLY A 119 7.48 -15.23 14.45
CA GLY A 119 8.89 -15.25 14.01
C GLY A 119 9.70 -14.01 14.39
N ARG A 120 9.20 -13.15 15.30
CA ARG A 120 9.80 -11.85 15.63
C ARG A 120 11.17 -11.98 16.29
N GLU A 121 11.27 -12.90 17.23
CA GLU A 121 12.47 -13.14 18.03
C GLU A 121 13.58 -13.67 17.13
N GLN A 122 13.27 -14.63 16.25
CA GLN A 122 14.20 -15.19 15.28
C GLN A 122 14.68 -14.11 14.31
N PHE A 123 13.76 -13.30 13.77
CA PHE A 123 14.12 -12.21 12.85
C PHE A 123 15.00 -11.16 13.55
N SER A 124 14.66 -10.76 14.78
CA SER A 124 15.43 -9.80 15.57
C SER A 124 16.82 -10.33 15.94
N ALA A 125 16.93 -11.61 16.29
CA ALA A 125 18.19 -12.27 16.58
C ALA A 125 19.09 -12.33 15.33
N LEU A 126 18.52 -12.65 14.17
CA LEU A 126 19.25 -12.65 12.89
C LEU A 126 19.81 -11.26 12.55
N LEU A 127 19.00 -10.21 12.67
CA LEU A 127 19.45 -8.83 12.42
C LEU A 127 20.60 -8.44 13.37
N LYS A 128 20.46 -8.77 14.67
CA LYS A 128 21.50 -8.50 15.67
C LYS A 128 22.78 -9.28 15.40
N GLN A 129 22.67 -10.56 15.08
CA GLN A 129 23.82 -11.44 14.84
C GLN A 129 24.59 -11.02 13.59
N GLN A 130 23.90 -10.64 12.53
CA GLN A 130 24.56 -10.28 11.27
C GLN A 130 25.04 -8.82 11.23
N GLY A 131 24.58 -7.96 12.15
CA GLY A 131 24.96 -6.55 12.18
C GLY A 131 24.55 -5.77 10.93
N ARG A 132 23.62 -6.31 10.12
CA ARG A 132 23.11 -5.73 8.88
C ARG A 132 21.60 -5.88 8.82
N GLY A 133 21.00 -5.12 7.91
CA GLY A 133 19.58 -5.12 7.62
C GLY A 133 19.15 -6.37 6.85
N ALA A 134 17.97 -6.32 6.25
CA ALA A 134 17.43 -7.45 5.50
C ALA A 134 16.57 -6.97 4.32
N VAL A 135 16.48 -7.81 3.30
CA VAL A 135 15.49 -7.67 2.23
C VAL A 135 14.28 -8.52 2.60
N VAL A 136 13.12 -7.87 2.68
CA VAL A 136 11.82 -8.47 2.97
C VAL A 136 11.03 -8.54 1.67
N VAL A 137 10.83 -9.75 1.17
CA VAL A 137 9.98 -9.99 0.00
C VAL A 137 8.53 -10.15 0.47
N THR A 138 7.64 -9.35 -0.10
CA THR A 138 6.20 -9.35 0.18
C THR A 138 5.41 -9.52 -1.11
N ALA A 139 4.09 -9.67 -1.01
CA ALA A 139 3.17 -9.48 -2.13
C ALA A 139 2.34 -8.20 -1.91
N HIS A 140 1.59 -7.76 -2.92
CA HIS A 140 0.59 -6.68 -2.82
C HIS A 140 -0.65 -7.12 -2.00
N MET A 141 -0.43 -7.69 -0.82
CA MET A 141 -1.44 -8.16 0.11
C MET A 141 -1.14 -7.65 1.52
N GLY A 142 -2.18 -7.29 2.26
CA GLY A 142 -2.03 -6.77 3.61
C GLY A 142 -1.33 -5.41 3.67
N CYS A 143 -0.64 -5.16 4.78
CA CYS A 143 -0.07 -3.87 5.13
C CYS A 143 1.40 -4.04 5.50
N ILE A 144 2.29 -3.89 4.52
CA ILE A 144 3.75 -4.01 4.70
C ILE A 144 4.29 -2.94 5.66
N GLU A 145 3.61 -1.80 5.74
CA GLU A 145 3.90 -0.70 6.62
C GLU A 145 3.82 -1.12 8.10
N LEU A 146 3.12 -2.22 8.42
CA LEU A 146 3.11 -2.79 9.77
C LEU A 146 4.43 -3.48 10.16
N CYS A 147 5.29 -3.84 9.20
CA CYS A 147 6.63 -4.33 9.50
C CYS A 147 7.46 -3.28 10.27
N ARG A 148 7.06 -2.01 10.25
CA ARG A 148 7.61 -0.96 11.11
C ARG A 148 7.52 -1.31 12.61
N ALA A 149 6.50 -2.03 13.07
CA ALA A 149 6.42 -2.41 14.49
C ALA A 149 7.58 -3.34 14.93
N ILE A 150 8.25 -3.97 13.98
CA ILE A 150 9.52 -4.67 14.21
C ILE A 150 10.63 -3.64 14.47
N ALA A 151 10.68 -2.56 13.68
CA ALA A 151 11.64 -1.48 13.79
C ALA A 151 11.47 -0.58 15.02
N GLU A 152 10.25 -0.32 15.51
CA GLU A 152 10.01 0.58 16.66
C GLU A 152 10.71 0.16 17.97
N ARG A 153 11.02 -1.14 18.17
CA ARG A 153 11.76 -1.61 19.36
C ARG A 153 13.28 -1.71 19.17
N HIS A 154 13.77 -1.55 17.95
CA HIS A 154 15.19 -1.43 17.66
C HIS A 154 15.43 0.01 17.22
N SER A 155 15.70 0.89 18.20
CA SER A 155 16.01 2.29 17.98
C SER A 155 17.01 2.44 16.83
N GLY A 156 16.56 2.99 15.70
CA GLY A 156 17.38 3.25 14.50
C GLY A 156 17.07 2.41 13.26
N LEU A 157 16.24 1.36 13.33
CA LEU A 157 15.86 0.60 12.13
C LEU A 157 14.95 1.44 11.21
N ARG A 158 15.37 1.62 9.95
CA ARG A 158 14.58 2.28 8.89
C ARG A 158 13.97 1.25 7.95
N LEU A 159 12.71 1.44 7.58
CA LEU A 159 11.99 0.63 6.61
C LEU A 159 11.88 1.39 5.28
N SER A 160 12.55 0.89 4.25
CA SER A 160 12.46 1.43 2.89
C SER A 160 11.62 0.51 2.01
N ILE A 161 10.51 1.02 1.48
CA ILE A 161 9.58 0.26 0.64
C ILE A 161 9.79 0.66 -0.82
N LEU A 162 10.12 -0.30 -1.67
CA LEU A 162 10.29 -0.03 -3.10
C LEU A 162 8.92 0.16 -3.77
N VAL A 163 8.81 1.23 -4.56
CA VAL A 163 7.60 1.56 -5.32
C VAL A 163 7.97 1.99 -6.74
N HIS A 164 7.16 1.56 -7.71
CA HIS A 164 7.36 1.91 -9.13
C HIS A 164 6.69 3.24 -9.54
N THR A 165 6.13 3.99 -8.59
CA THR A 165 5.36 5.20 -8.89
C THR A 165 6.26 6.43 -8.94
N ALA A 166 6.13 7.26 -9.98
CA ALA A 166 6.81 8.56 -10.13
C ALA A 166 6.44 9.62 -9.07
N HIS A 167 5.65 9.26 -8.05
CA HIS A 167 5.11 10.16 -7.04
C HIS A 167 5.65 9.86 -5.63
N ALA A 168 6.59 8.94 -5.48
CA ALA A 168 7.08 8.51 -4.15
C ALA A 168 7.61 9.68 -3.32
N GLU A 169 8.30 10.64 -3.95
CA GLU A 169 8.81 11.83 -3.26
C GLU A 169 7.71 12.69 -2.66
N ARG A 170 6.60 12.89 -3.39
CA ARG A 170 5.46 13.66 -2.88
C ARG A 170 4.81 12.91 -1.71
N PHE A 171 4.62 11.60 -1.83
CA PHE A 171 4.12 10.79 -0.72
C PHE A 171 5.03 10.87 0.50
N ASN A 172 6.35 10.75 0.32
CA ASN A 172 7.33 10.92 1.40
C ASN A 172 7.21 12.28 2.11
N ARG A 173 7.03 13.38 1.37
CA ARG A 173 6.81 14.71 1.99
C ARG A 173 5.56 14.73 2.87
N VAL A 174 4.49 14.05 2.43
CA VAL A 174 3.26 13.97 3.21
C VAL A 174 3.45 13.08 4.44
N LEU A 175 4.12 11.94 4.29
CA LEU A 175 4.47 11.05 5.41
C LEU A 175 5.30 11.76 6.47
N GLN A 176 6.32 12.52 6.06
CA GLN A 176 7.15 13.32 6.96
C GLN A 176 6.33 14.37 7.73
N ARG A 177 5.33 15.01 7.10
CA ARG A 177 4.46 15.97 7.77
C ARG A 177 3.47 15.32 8.74
N LEU A 178 2.97 14.13 8.40
CA LEU A 178 1.98 13.42 9.21
C LEU A 178 2.60 12.61 10.36
N ALA A 179 3.77 12.03 10.13
CA ALA A 179 4.49 11.14 11.04
C ALA A 179 6.01 11.24 10.79
N PRO A 180 6.67 12.30 11.29
CA PRO A 180 8.11 12.52 11.08
C PRO A 180 8.96 11.38 11.67
N ASP A 181 8.52 10.83 12.80
CA ASP A 181 9.20 9.71 13.48
C ASP A 181 8.80 8.35 12.89
N SER A 182 8.23 8.32 11.68
CA SER A 182 7.71 7.08 11.12
C SER A 182 8.78 6.04 10.80
N GLY A 183 10.01 6.48 10.50
CA GLY A 183 11.08 5.60 10.04
C GLY A 183 10.76 4.85 8.74
N VAL A 184 9.67 5.20 8.05
CA VAL A 184 9.22 4.61 6.78
C VAL A 184 9.59 5.57 5.64
N GLN A 185 10.21 5.03 4.60
CA GLN A 185 10.55 5.75 3.39
C GLN A 185 10.06 4.97 2.17
N LEU A 186 9.38 5.63 1.24
CA LEU A 186 9.08 5.08 -0.07
C LEU A 186 10.25 5.35 -1.01
N LEU A 187 10.84 4.31 -1.57
CA LEU A 187 11.96 4.41 -2.50
C LEU A 187 11.44 4.19 -3.91
N GLN A 188 11.49 5.24 -4.73
CA GLN A 188 11.11 5.13 -6.13
C GLN A 188 12.15 4.32 -6.89
N VAL A 189 11.70 3.30 -7.61
CA VAL A 189 12.54 2.51 -8.52
C VAL A 189 11.86 2.45 -9.87
N THR A 190 12.42 3.19 -10.84
CA THR A 190 11.91 3.19 -12.22
C THR A 190 12.36 1.94 -12.96
N GLU A 191 13.64 1.56 -12.80
CA GLU A 191 14.25 0.37 -13.39
C GLU A 191 15.20 -0.29 -12.40
N PHE A 192 15.19 -1.62 -12.33
CA PHE A 192 16.12 -2.37 -11.48
C PHE A 192 17.43 -2.61 -12.26
N ASN A 193 18.40 -1.74 -12.05
CA ASN A 193 19.73 -1.82 -12.67
C ASN A 193 20.83 -2.06 -11.62
N ALA A 194 22.08 -2.23 -12.07
CA ALA A 194 23.22 -2.46 -11.18
C ALA A 194 23.39 -1.35 -10.12
N ALA A 195 23.15 -0.08 -10.50
CA ALA A 195 23.21 1.05 -9.58
C ALA A 195 22.14 0.94 -8.46
N THR A 196 20.92 0.52 -8.82
CA THR A 196 19.85 0.28 -7.85
C THR A 196 20.22 -0.88 -6.92
N ALA A 197 20.73 -1.98 -7.45
CA ALA A 197 21.18 -3.11 -6.65
C ALA A 197 22.29 -2.73 -5.65
N MET A 198 23.27 -1.93 -6.08
CA MET A 198 24.34 -1.42 -5.21
C MET A 198 23.78 -0.52 -4.10
N MET A 199 22.93 0.46 -4.44
CA MET A 199 22.28 1.35 -3.47
C MET A 199 21.49 0.55 -2.42
N LEU A 200 20.72 -0.46 -2.83
CA LEU A 200 19.99 -1.31 -1.91
C LEU A 200 20.93 -2.14 -1.02
N GLY A 201 22.03 -2.65 -1.58
CA GLY A 201 23.08 -3.35 -0.85
C GLY A 201 23.70 -2.49 0.25
N GLU A 202 24.05 -1.23 -0.05
CA GLU A 202 24.57 -0.28 0.94
C GLU A 202 23.57 0.01 2.06
N ARG A 203 22.29 0.20 1.71
CA ARG A 203 21.23 0.41 2.71
C ARG A 203 21.09 -0.78 3.65
N VAL A 204 21.09 -2.00 3.11
CA VAL A 204 21.08 -3.24 3.91
C VAL A 204 22.34 -3.30 4.78
N ALA A 205 23.52 -2.98 4.25
CA ALA A 205 24.76 -2.98 5.03
C ALA A 205 24.72 -1.99 6.21
N ARG A 206 23.99 -0.88 6.09
CA ARG A 206 23.76 0.09 7.18
C ARG A 206 22.66 -0.31 8.18
N GLY A 207 22.09 -1.50 8.06
CA GLY A 207 21.03 -1.96 8.96
C GLY A 207 19.60 -1.68 8.48
N GLU A 208 19.38 -1.16 7.26
CA GLU A 208 18.03 -0.85 6.79
C GLU A 208 17.24 -2.09 6.38
N LEU A 209 15.93 -2.09 6.65
CA LEU A 209 15.00 -3.08 6.10
C LEU A 209 14.49 -2.60 4.76
N ILE A 210 14.70 -3.41 3.72
CA ILE A 210 14.23 -3.12 2.36
C ILE A 210 13.03 -4.02 2.06
N ALA A 211 11.85 -3.45 1.88
CA ALA A 211 10.65 -4.20 1.48
C ALA A 211 10.42 -4.12 -0.04
N ILE A 212 10.27 -5.29 -0.67
CA ILE A 212 10.07 -5.43 -2.11
C ILE A 212 8.84 -6.30 -2.35
N ALA A 213 7.90 -5.83 -3.18
CA ALA A 213 6.82 -6.67 -3.67
C ALA A 213 7.35 -7.58 -4.79
N GLY A 214 7.30 -8.89 -4.58
CA GLY A 214 7.80 -9.91 -5.52
C GLY A 214 6.71 -10.67 -6.26
N ASP A 215 5.46 -10.23 -6.18
CA ASP A 215 4.32 -10.87 -6.85
C ASP A 215 4.08 -10.36 -8.28
N ARG A 216 4.86 -9.37 -8.76
CA ARG A 216 4.72 -8.71 -10.06
C ARG A 216 6.03 -8.12 -10.55
#